data_AF-A0A7C4YTE8-F1
#
_entry.id   AF-A0A7C4YTE8-F1
#
_cell.length_a   1.000
_cell.length_b   1.000
_cell.length_c   1.000
_cell.angle_alpha   90.00
_cell.angle_beta   90.00
_cell.angle_gamma   90.00
#
_symmetry.space_group_name_H-M   'P 1'
#
loop_
_entity.id
_entity.type
_entity.pdbx_description
1 polymer ?
#
loop_
_entity_poly.entity_id
_entity_poly.type
_entity_poly.pdbx_seq_one_letter_code
_entity_poly.pdbx_strand_id
1 'polypeptide(L)'
;MKIVFVTLSSLTIRAGQEKVLSTVANRLKADYSCDVRILSLPLAGVELRKEMLEDFRSFEVYRASDFRDINHYRMKMVIATLLSKQFLANYRSMETYLENLRETDIFVVLDPLLLTTTSEFVRKNNLKAKVVYWDHAGIQYYLRETQSLREKVKHAIPARLVREGILRADAFLAISSGIARIIKSIKPDANITMVYNPLPKYEGRLVDRPKNGGAVFLYVGRLEDRQKNITFMLKGLAKLKKKVGS
;
A
#
# COMPACT_ATOMS: atom_id res chain seq x y z
N MET A 1 -9.18 -13.98 -16.54
CA MET A 1 -8.79 -12.58 -16.29
C MET A 1 -7.34 -12.53 -15.86
N LYS A 2 -6.56 -11.62 -16.42
CA LYS A 2 -5.13 -11.41 -16.17
C LYS A 2 -4.94 -10.18 -15.28
N ILE A 3 -4.47 -10.40 -14.06
CA ILE A 3 -4.27 -9.37 -13.04
C ILE A 3 -2.78 -9.23 -12.76
N VAL A 4 -2.29 -7.99 -12.78
CA VAL A 4 -0.94 -7.65 -12.33
C VAL A 4 -1.02 -6.79 -11.08
N PHE A 5 -0.50 -7.30 -9.97
CA PHE A 5 -0.28 -6.46 -8.78
C PHE A 5 1.00 -5.66 -8.92
N VAL A 6 0.94 -4.35 -8.68
CA VAL A 6 2.08 -3.43 -8.81
C VAL A 6 2.41 -2.84 -7.43
N THR A 7 3.63 -3.03 -6.95
CA THR A 7 4.01 -2.63 -5.58
C THR A 7 5.44 -2.13 -5.47
N LEU A 8 5.72 -1.25 -4.50
CA LEU A 8 7.06 -0.86 -4.08
C LEU A 8 7.70 -1.87 -3.13
N SER A 9 6.94 -2.84 -2.61
CA SER A 9 7.51 -3.90 -1.78
C SER A 9 8.50 -4.72 -2.59
N SER A 10 9.67 -4.99 -2.02
CA SER A 10 10.66 -5.91 -2.58
C SER A 10 10.28 -7.37 -2.36
N LEU A 11 9.19 -7.64 -1.63
CA LEU A 11 8.66 -8.96 -1.28
C LEU A 11 9.65 -9.80 -0.46
N THR A 12 10.49 -9.16 0.34
CA THR A 12 11.56 -9.80 1.14
C THR A 12 11.26 -9.79 2.65
N ILE A 13 10.28 -8.98 3.08
CA ILE A 13 9.88 -8.84 4.48
C ILE A 13 8.38 -9.05 4.56
N ARG A 14 7.94 -9.93 5.47
CA ARG A 14 6.52 -10.21 5.66
C ARG A 14 5.90 -9.13 6.57
N ALA A 15 5.24 -8.14 5.98
CA ALA A 15 4.42 -7.17 6.69
C ALA A 15 2.93 -7.32 6.35
N GLY A 16 2.11 -6.34 6.78
CA GLY A 16 0.66 -6.39 6.61
C GLY A 16 0.22 -6.45 5.14
N GLN A 17 0.86 -5.66 4.28
CA GLN A 17 0.55 -5.62 2.85
C GLN A 17 0.91 -6.94 2.16
N GLU A 18 2.07 -7.51 2.45
CA GLU A 18 2.52 -8.78 1.87
C GLU A 18 1.59 -9.93 2.26
N LYS A 19 1.15 -9.98 3.52
CA LYS A 19 0.17 -10.97 3.99
C LYS A 19 -1.16 -10.86 3.23
N VAL A 20 -1.64 -9.63 3.03
CA VAL A 20 -2.89 -9.40 2.30
C VAL A 20 -2.73 -9.76 0.82
N LEU A 21 -1.65 -9.33 0.20
CA LEU A 21 -1.34 -9.63 -1.20
C LEU A 21 -1.25 -11.14 -1.42
N SER A 22 -0.47 -11.87 -0.63
CA SER A 22 -0.34 -13.32 -0.81
C SER A 22 -1.67 -14.05 -0.58
N THR A 23 -2.45 -13.63 0.42
CA THR A 23 -3.78 -14.22 0.69
C THR A 23 -4.72 -13.99 -0.48
N VAL A 24 -4.84 -12.76 -0.97
CA VAL A 24 -5.78 -12.42 -2.05
C VAL A 24 -5.34 -12.98 -3.38
N ALA A 25 -4.05 -12.90 -3.72
CA ALA A 25 -3.51 -13.46 -4.96
C ALA A 25 -3.74 -14.99 -5.05
N ASN A 26 -3.54 -15.71 -3.94
CA ASN A 26 -3.82 -17.15 -3.89
C ASN A 26 -5.31 -17.45 -4.11
N ARG A 27 -6.21 -16.69 -3.48
CA ARG A 27 -7.67 -16.90 -3.66
C ARG A 27 -8.14 -16.51 -5.05
N LEU A 28 -7.60 -15.46 -5.66
CA LEU A 28 -7.92 -15.11 -7.06
C LEU A 28 -7.54 -16.24 -8.02
N LYS A 29 -6.40 -16.90 -7.79
CA LYS A 29 -5.99 -18.05 -8.59
C LYS A 29 -6.85 -19.29 -8.31
N ALA A 30 -7.04 -19.64 -7.04
CA ALA A 30 -7.74 -20.87 -6.64
C ALA A 30 -9.25 -20.81 -6.84
N ASP A 31 -9.89 -19.72 -6.39
CA ASP A 31 -11.36 -19.61 -6.33
C ASP A 31 -11.92 -19.03 -7.64
N TYR A 32 -11.13 -18.25 -8.40
CA TYR A 32 -11.60 -17.51 -9.57
C TYR A 32 -10.82 -17.78 -10.87
N SER A 33 -9.86 -18.72 -10.85
CA SER A 33 -9.04 -19.07 -12.03
C SER A 33 -8.39 -17.84 -12.70
N CYS A 34 -8.01 -16.83 -11.92
CA CYS A 34 -7.30 -15.66 -12.44
C CYS A 34 -5.82 -15.99 -12.70
N ASP A 35 -5.28 -15.46 -13.79
CA ASP A 35 -3.84 -15.40 -14.03
C ASP A 35 -3.29 -14.19 -13.25
N VAL A 36 -2.51 -14.45 -12.19
CA VAL A 36 -2.02 -13.43 -11.27
C VAL A 36 -0.50 -13.34 -11.37
N ARG A 37 -0.03 -12.14 -11.70
CA ARG A 37 1.39 -11.79 -11.78
C ARG A 37 1.69 -10.65 -10.82
N ILE A 38 2.95 -10.51 -10.42
CA ILE A 38 3.37 -9.46 -9.49
C ILE A 38 4.54 -8.68 -10.09
N LEU A 39 4.39 -7.36 -10.15
CA LEU A 39 5.41 -6.42 -10.55
C LEU A 39 5.91 -5.67 -9.30
N SER A 40 7.07 -6.10 -8.80
CA SER A 40 7.74 -5.56 -7.62
C SER A 40 8.79 -4.53 -8.05
N LEU A 41 8.53 -3.26 -7.72
CA LEU A 41 9.29 -2.11 -8.16
C LEU A 41 9.81 -1.30 -6.97
N PRO A 42 10.73 -1.83 -6.14
CA PRO A 42 11.25 -1.07 -5.00
C PRO A 42 11.95 0.22 -5.44
N LEU A 43 11.94 1.22 -4.56
CA LEU A 43 12.66 2.49 -4.78
C LEU A 43 14.17 2.40 -4.49
N ALA A 44 14.63 1.24 -4.00
CA ALA A 44 16.03 0.99 -3.70
C ALA A 44 16.44 -0.37 -4.28
N GLY A 45 17.17 -0.34 -5.39
CA GLY A 45 17.60 -1.55 -6.12
C GLY A 45 18.46 -2.50 -5.30
N VAL A 46 19.11 -2.04 -4.23
CA VAL A 46 19.79 -2.91 -3.25
C VAL A 46 18.86 -3.98 -2.65
N GLU A 47 17.55 -3.70 -2.55
CA GLU A 47 16.55 -4.64 -2.05
C GLU A 47 16.32 -5.84 -2.97
N LEU A 48 16.66 -5.71 -4.26
CA LEU A 48 16.50 -6.79 -5.25
C LEU A 48 17.48 -7.94 -5.02
N ARG A 49 18.59 -7.70 -4.33
CA ARG A 49 19.59 -8.73 -3.98
C ARG A 49 19.11 -9.66 -2.87
N LYS A 50 18.10 -9.24 -2.12
CA LYS A 50 17.53 -10.05 -1.04
C LYS A 50 16.60 -11.10 -1.64
N GLU A 51 16.60 -12.25 -0.99
CA GLU A 51 15.75 -13.36 -1.34
C GLU A 51 14.26 -13.00 -1.15
N MET A 52 13.45 -13.41 -2.12
CA MET A 52 12.01 -13.23 -2.08
C MET A 52 11.38 -14.23 -1.10
N LEU A 53 10.36 -13.79 -0.36
CA LEU A 53 9.58 -14.65 0.51
C LEU A 53 8.99 -15.84 -0.26
N GLU A 54 8.99 -16.99 0.39
CA GLU A 54 8.48 -18.24 -0.16
C GLU A 54 7.03 -18.14 -0.64
N ASP A 55 6.21 -17.35 0.06
CA ASP A 55 4.81 -17.06 -0.27
C ASP A 55 4.60 -16.58 -1.71
N PHE A 56 5.62 -15.97 -2.32
CA PHE A 56 5.53 -15.39 -3.66
C PHE A 56 6.19 -16.25 -4.75
N ARG A 57 6.83 -17.37 -4.39
CA ARG A 57 7.52 -18.24 -5.37
C ARG A 57 6.57 -18.99 -6.31
N SER A 58 5.31 -19.17 -5.91
CA SER A 58 4.26 -19.81 -6.73
C SER A 58 3.63 -18.87 -7.77
N PHE A 59 4.07 -17.61 -7.81
CA PHE A 59 3.61 -16.59 -8.75
C PHE A 59 4.71 -16.23 -9.73
N GLU A 60 4.31 -15.74 -10.90
CA GLU A 60 5.24 -15.06 -11.79
C GLU A 60 5.51 -13.65 -11.26
N VAL A 61 6.76 -13.42 -10.83
CA VAL A 61 7.17 -12.16 -10.20
C VAL A 61 8.28 -11.50 -11.00
N TYR A 62 8.02 -10.27 -11.43
CA TYR A 62 8.97 -9.39 -12.09
C TYR A 62 9.51 -8.37 -11.09
N ARG A 63 10.82 -8.36 -10.85
CA ARG A 63 11.46 -7.47 -9.85
C ARG A 63 12.49 -6.57 -10.53
N ALA A 64 12.30 -5.26 -10.45
CA ALA A 64 13.24 -4.29 -11.04
C ALA A 64 13.21 -2.94 -10.33
N SER A 65 14.23 -2.10 -10.55
CA SER A 65 14.28 -0.74 -10.02
C SER A 65 15.12 0.15 -10.93
N ASP A 66 14.63 1.35 -11.21
CA ASP A 66 15.38 2.41 -11.91
C ASP A 66 16.42 3.07 -10.98
N PHE A 67 16.39 2.74 -9.69
CA PHE A 67 17.12 3.44 -8.65
C PHE A 67 18.08 2.50 -7.94
N ARG A 68 19.32 2.94 -7.79
CA ARG A 68 20.34 2.21 -7.02
C ARG A 68 19.95 2.11 -5.54
N ASP A 69 19.50 3.23 -4.99
CA ASP A 69 19.18 3.42 -3.58
C ASP A 69 18.13 4.53 -3.41
N ILE A 70 17.64 4.71 -2.18
CA ILE A 70 16.59 5.70 -1.89
C ILE A 70 17.04 7.15 -2.12
N ASN A 71 18.33 7.45 -2.04
CA ASN A 71 18.86 8.79 -2.27
C ASN A 71 18.90 9.09 -3.77
N HIS A 72 19.26 8.11 -4.60
CA HIS A 72 19.17 8.20 -6.05
C HIS A 72 17.72 8.47 -6.49
N TYR A 73 16.74 7.76 -5.92
CA TYR A 73 15.31 8.04 -6.15
C TYR A 73 14.94 9.49 -5.82
N ARG A 74 15.28 9.96 -4.61
CA ARG A 74 14.95 11.33 -4.15
C ARG A 74 15.57 12.39 -5.04
N MET A 75 16.84 12.21 -5.40
CA MET A 75 17.56 13.12 -6.29
C MET A 75 16.87 13.20 -7.67
N LYS A 76 16.55 12.06 -8.28
CA LYS A 76 15.86 12.03 -9.59
C LYS A 76 14.48 12.70 -9.53
N MET A 77 13.74 12.47 -8.45
CA MET A 77 12.44 13.10 -8.23
C MET A 77 12.54 14.63 -8.11
N VAL A 78 13.54 15.14 -7.37
CA VAL A 78 13.78 16.58 -7.22
C VAL A 78 14.22 17.19 -8.55
N ILE A 79 15.17 16.59 -9.26
CA ILE A 79 15.62 17.06 -10.58
C ILE A 79 14.46 17.12 -11.57
N ALA A 80 13.64 16.07 -11.65
CA ALA A 80 12.47 16.07 -12.54
C ALA A 80 11.51 17.21 -12.20
N THR A 81 11.26 17.45 -10.90
CA THR A 81 10.40 18.54 -10.45
C THR A 81 10.97 19.92 -10.80
N LEU A 82 12.27 20.15 -10.60
CA LEU A 82 12.94 21.41 -10.95
C LEU A 82 12.90 21.68 -12.47
N LEU A 83 13.00 20.63 -13.28
CA LEU A 83 12.91 20.73 -14.73
C LEU A 83 11.45 20.77 -15.25
N SER A 84 10.46 20.88 -14.36
CA SER A 84 9.03 20.81 -14.70
C SER A 84 8.65 19.56 -15.51
N LYS A 85 9.42 18.48 -15.36
CA LYS A 85 9.17 17.18 -16.00
C LYS A 85 8.33 16.32 -15.10
N GLN A 86 7.45 15.53 -15.71
CA GLN A 86 6.72 14.51 -14.97
C GLN A 86 7.70 13.44 -14.47
N PHE A 87 7.63 13.13 -13.18
CA PHE A 87 8.41 12.07 -12.58
C PHE A 87 7.58 10.78 -12.54
N LEU A 88 8.07 9.74 -13.22
CA LEU A 88 7.45 8.42 -13.28
C LEU A 88 8.40 7.41 -12.62
N ALA A 89 8.14 7.10 -11.35
CA ALA A 89 8.96 6.17 -10.59
C ALA A 89 8.94 4.77 -11.23
N ASN A 90 10.12 4.19 -11.48
CA ASN A 90 10.30 2.84 -12.04
C ASN A 90 9.67 2.62 -13.43
N TYR A 91 9.48 3.68 -14.23
CA TYR A 91 8.88 3.56 -15.56
C TYR A 91 9.72 2.69 -16.51
N ARG A 92 11.06 2.84 -16.53
CA ARG A 92 11.92 2.04 -17.43
C ARG A 92 11.95 0.57 -17.01
N SER A 93 11.92 0.33 -15.71
CA SER A 93 11.76 -1.00 -15.13
C SER A 93 10.44 -1.66 -15.56
N MET A 94 9.33 -0.91 -15.63
CA MET A 94 8.07 -1.43 -16.18
C MET A 94 8.19 -1.75 -17.68
N GLU A 95 8.84 -0.88 -18.46
CA GLU A 95 9.04 -1.08 -19.91
C GLU A 95 9.84 -2.35 -20.23
N THR A 96 10.77 -2.74 -19.36
CA THR A 96 11.56 -3.98 -19.52
C THR A 96 10.67 -5.23 -19.57
N TYR A 97 9.49 -5.18 -18.97
CA TYR A 97 8.53 -6.29 -18.92
C TYR A 97 7.30 -6.04 -19.80
N LEU A 98 7.35 -5.11 -20.76
CA LEU A 98 6.18 -4.74 -21.55
C LEU A 98 5.49 -5.94 -22.22
N GLU A 99 6.25 -6.82 -22.88
CA GLU A 99 5.67 -7.99 -23.56
C GLU A 99 5.00 -8.95 -22.57
N ASN A 100 5.59 -9.11 -21.39
CA ASN A 100 5.00 -9.88 -20.30
C ASN A 100 3.73 -9.25 -19.70
N LEU A 101 3.51 -7.96 -19.92
CA LEU A 101 2.40 -7.20 -19.33
C LEU A 101 1.33 -6.82 -20.35
N ARG A 102 1.55 -7.10 -21.64
CA ARG A 102 0.72 -6.61 -22.76
C ARG A 102 -0.73 -7.08 -22.71
N GLU A 103 -0.94 -8.31 -22.26
CA GLU A 103 -2.26 -8.96 -22.18
C GLU A 103 -2.94 -8.76 -20.83
N THR A 104 -2.48 -7.81 -20.01
CA THR A 104 -3.08 -7.54 -18.71
C THR A 104 -4.47 -6.93 -18.86
N ASP A 105 -5.46 -7.45 -18.13
CA ASP A 105 -6.80 -6.87 -18.07
C ASP A 105 -6.85 -5.76 -17.01
N ILE A 106 -6.20 -5.98 -15.87
CA ILE A 106 -6.21 -5.06 -14.72
C ILE A 106 -4.84 -4.98 -14.05
N PHE A 107 -4.34 -3.76 -13.88
CA PHE A 107 -3.26 -3.45 -12.96
C PHE A 107 -3.83 -3.03 -11.61
N VAL A 108 -3.52 -3.78 -10.55
CA VAL A 108 -3.88 -3.43 -9.18
C VAL A 108 -2.65 -2.82 -8.49
N VAL A 109 -2.66 -1.50 -8.34
CA VAL A 109 -1.55 -0.74 -7.74
C VAL A 109 -1.74 -0.67 -6.23
N LEU A 110 -0.75 -1.14 -5.47
CA LEU A 110 -0.80 -1.16 -4.01
C LEU A 110 -0.15 0.07 -3.37
N ASP A 111 0.74 0.73 -4.11
CA ASP A 111 1.56 1.85 -3.62
C ASP A 111 1.26 3.14 -4.39
N PRO A 112 0.93 4.24 -3.69
CA PRO A 112 0.40 5.45 -4.34
C PRO A 112 1.40 6.14 -5.28
N LEU A 113 2.70 5.98 -5.04
CA LEU A 113 3.74 6.58 -5.88
C LEU A 113 3.90 5.92 -7.24
N LEU A 114 3.40 4.68 -7.41
CA LEU A 114 3.43 3.99 -8.70
C LEU A 114 2.18 4.28 -9.55
N LEU A 115 1.14 4.89 -8.97
CA LEU A 115 -0.15 5.04 -9.63
C LEU A 115 -0.08 5.87 -10.91
N THR A 116 0.66 6.98 -10.88
CA THR A 116 0.93 7.80 -12.07
C THR A 116 1.78 7.05 -13.09
N THR A 117 2.82 6.32 -12.65
CA THR A 117 3.66 5.51 -13.54
C THR A 117 2.85 4.46 -14.26
N THR A 118 2.06 3.66 -13.53
CA THR A 118 1.25 2.59 -14.12
C THR A 118 0.21 3.13 -15.09
N SER A 119 -0.46 4.23 -14.74
CA SER A 119 -1.42 4.88 -15.65
C SER A 119 -0.76 5.37 -16.94
N GLU A 120 0.42 6.01 -16.83
CA GLU A 120 1.18 6.43 -18.00
C GLU A 120 1.70 5.26 -18.83
N PHE A 121 2.13 4.18 -18.18
CA PHE A 121 2.59 2.97 -18.85
C PHE A 121 1.48 2.33 -19.69
N VAL A 122 0.29 2.17 -19.11
CA VAL A 122 -0.90 1.68 -19.82
C VAL A 122 -1.23 2.58 -21.01
N ARG A 123 -1.29 3.89 -20.79
CA ARG A 123 -1.63 4.88 -21.82
C ARG A 123 -0.61 4.92 -22.97
N LYS A 124 0.69 5.01 -22.67
CA LYS A 124 1.74 5.16 -23.68
C LYS A 124 1.94 3.92 -24.53
N ASN A 125 1.68 2.74 -23.97
CA ASN A 125 1.79 1.47 -24.68
C ASN A 125 0.44 1.00 -25.28
N ASN A 126 -0.59 1.85 -25.27
CA ASN A 126 -1.93 1.56 -25.79
C ASN A 126 -2.52 0.25 -25.24
N LEU A 127 -2.28 -0.04 -23.95
CA LEU A 127 -2.85 -1.21 -23.30
C LEU A 127 -4.33 -0.97 -23.01
N LYS A 128 -5.17 -1.99 -23.21
CA LYS A 128 -6.61 -1.94 -22.88
C LYS A 128 -6.89 -2.08 -21.38
N ALA A 129 -5.84 -2.32 -20.58
CA ALA A 129 -5.92 -2.61 -19.16
C ALA A 129 -6.53 -1.46 -18.36
N LYS A 130 -7.21 -1.79 -17.27
CA LYS A 130 -7.67 -0.82 -16.25
C LYS A 130 -6.67 -0.69 -15.12
N VAL A 131 -6.52 0.52 -14.59
CA VAL A 131 -5.66 0.80 -13.43
C VAL A 131 -6.52 1.02 -12.19
N VAL A 132 -6.46 0.06 -11.29
CA VAL A 132 -7.19 0.07 -10.02
C VAL A 132 -6.21 0.34 -8.88
N TYR A 133 -6.49 1.34 -8.06
CA TYR A 133 -5.68 1.62 -6.87
C TYR A 133 -6.26 0.93 -5.64
N TRP A 134 -5.50 0.05 -4.98
CA TRP A 134 -5.88 -0.57 -3.72
C TRP A 134 -4.99 -0.08 -2.58
N ASP A 135 -5.50 0.85 -1.78
CA ASP A 135 -4.71 1.49 -0.73
C ASP A 135 -4.70 0.67 0.57
N HIS A 136 -3.50 0.31 1.03
CA HIS A 136 -3.27 -0.31 2.35
C HIS A 136 -2.70 0.70 3.35
N ALA A 137 -3.30 1.89 3.43
CA ALA A 137 -2.88 3.06 4.22
C ALA A 137 -1.63 3.78 3.72
N GLY A 138 -1.17 3.50 2.49
CA GLY A 138 -0.03 4.18 1.87
C GLY A 138 -0.29 5.67 1.65
N ILE A 139 -1.51 6.04 1.24
CA ILE A 139 -1.91 7.43 0.98
C ILE A 139 -1.81 8.31 2.24
N GLN A 140 -2.09 7.74 3.42
CA GLN A 140 -2.06 8.46 4.69
C GLN A 140 -0.64 8.92 5.06
N TYR A 141 0.39 8.24 4.57
CA TYR A 141 1.77 8.67 4.78
C TYR A 141 2.03 10.04 4.14
N TYR A 142 1.43 10.31 2.98
CA TYR A 142 1.65 11.54 2.21
C TYR A 142 0.56 12.60 2.42
N LEU A 143 -0.69 12.18 2.60
CA LEU A 143 -1.88 13.04 2.50
C LEU A 143 -2.76 13.06 3.76
N ARG A 144 -2.27 12.61 4.92
CA ARG A 144 -3.03 12.74 6.18
C ARG A 144 -3.33 14.20 6.53
N GLU A 145 -4.45 14.42 7.18
CA GLU A 145 -4.93 15.74 7.62
C GLU A 145 -3.96 16.42 8.60
N THR A 146 -3.39 15.64 9.53
CA THR A 146 -2.50 16.16 10.58
C THR A 146 -1.03 15.93 10.25
N GLN A 147 -0.34 16.97 9.77
CA GLN A 147 1.10 16.94 9.52
C GLN A 147 1.78 18.15 10.18
N SER A 148 2.95 17.94 10.77
CA SER A 148 3.84 19.02 11.18
C SER A 148 4.32 19.80 9.94
N LEU A 149 4.76 21.05 10.13
CA LEU A 149 5.28 21.86 9.03
C LEU A 149 6.44 21.17 8.30
N ARG A 150 7.36 20.55 9.06
CA ARG A 150 8.49 19.78 8.53
C ARG A 150 8.03 18.62 7.64
N GLU A 151 6.96 17.93 8.04
CA GLU A 151 6.39 16.83 7.25
C GLU A 151 5.71 17.35 5.99
N LYS A 152 4.96 18.45 6.06
CA LYS A 152 4.35 19.08 4.88
C LYS A 152 5.40 19.42 3.84
N VAL A 153 6.51 20.03 4.25
CA VAL A 153 7.63 20.36 3.34
C VAL A 153 8.28 19.09 2.78
N LYS A 154 8.61 18.11 3.63
CA LYS A 154 9.20 16.84 3.21
C LYS A 154 8.33 16.08 2.21
N HIS A 155 7.02 16.15 2.38
CA HIS A 155 6.05 15.41 1.57
C HIS A 155 5.46 16.23 0.43
N ALA A 156 5.82 17.50 0.23
CA ALA A 156 5.22 18.35 -0.80
C ALA A 156 5.29 17.73 -2.21
N ILE A 157 6.48 17.29 -2.64
CA ILE A 157 6.66 16.67 -3.96
C ILE A 157 5.96 15.31 -4.05
N PRO A 158 6.19 14.34 -3.13
CA PRO A 158 5.45 13.09 -3.13
C PRO A 158 3.92 13.24 -3.09
N ALA A 159 3.41 14.14 -2.26
CA ALA A 159 1.98 14.40 -2.11
C ALA A 159 1.35 14.89 -3.42
N ARG A 160 2.05 15.74 -4.17
CA ARG A 160 1.62 16.16 -5.52
C ARG A 160 1.54 14.96 -6.46
N LEU A 161 2.58 14.13 -6.51
CA LEU A 161 2.61 12.94 -7.37
C LEU A 161 1.49 11.94 -7.03
N VAL A 162 1.21 11.74 -5.74
CA VAL A 162 0.11 10.88 -5.30
C VAL A 162 -1.25 11.44 -5.72
N ARG A 163 -1.47 12.76 -5.56
CA ARG A 163 -2.70 13.41 -6.02
C ARG A 163 -2.91 13.26 -7.53
N GLU A 164 -1.86 13.45 -8.32
CA GLU A 164 -1.89 13.23 -9.77
C GLU A 164 -2.25 11.78 -10.12
N GLY A 165 -1.69 10.80 -9.39
CA GLY A 165 -2.02 9.39 -9.57
C GLY A 165 -3.48 9.10 -9.29
N ILE A 166 -4.02 9.65 -8.20
CA ILE A 166 -5.44 9.47 -7.83
C ILE A 166 -6.35 10.02 -8.92
N LEU A 167 -6.04 11.17 -9.52
CA LEU A 167 -6.86 11.71 -10.60
C LEU A 167 -6.92 10.77 -11.82
N ARG A 168 -5.86 9.99 -12.05
CA ARG A 168 -5.67 9.12 -13.24
C ARG A 168 -6.21 7.71 -13.10
N ALA A 169 -6.37 7.18 -11.89
CA ALA A 169 -6.87 5.82 -11.68
C ALA A 169 -8.31 5.66 -12.19
N ASP A 170 -8.60 4.49 -12.76
CA ASP A 170 -9.95 4.13 -13.26
C ASP A 170 -10.92 3.82 -12.11
N ALA A 171 -10.43 3.15 -11.07
CA ALA A 171 -11.21 2.78 -9.89
C ALA A 171 -10.33 2.59 -8.65
N PHE A 172 -10.99 2.44 -7.49
CA PHE A 172 -10.32 2.36 -6.20
C PHE A 172 -10.91 1.26 -5.33
N LEU A 173 -10.04 0.57 -4.61
CA LEU A 173 -10.36 -0.31 -3.50
C LEU A 173 -9.84 0.33 -2.22
N ALA A 174 -10.71 0.53 -1.23
CA ALA A 174 -10.36 1.15 0.03
C ALA A 174 -10.59 0.19 1.21
N ILE A 175 -9.59 0.03 2.07
CA ILE A 175 -9.70 -0.83 3.27
C ILE A 175 -10.37 -0.12 4.46
N SER A 176 -10.68 1.17 4.33
CA SER A 176 -11.35 1.96 5.37
C SER A 176 -12.07 3.18 4.79
N SER A 177 -13.07 3.68 5.53
CA SER A 177 -13.81 4.89 5.17
C SER A 177 -12.93 6.14 5.20
N GLY A 178 -11.90 6.16 6.04
CA GLY A 178 -10.92 7.25 6.09
C GLY A 178 -10.13 7.37 4.80
N ILE A 179 -9.66 6.24 4.24
CA ILE A 179 -8.99 6.20 2.94
C ILE A 179 -9.94 6.66 1.84
N ALA A 180 -11.18 6.14 1.81
CA ALA A 180 -12.17 6.54 0.83
C ALA A 180 -12.45 8.05 0.87
N ARG A 181 -12.50 8.66 2.07
CA ARG A 181 -12.67 10.11 2.24
C ARG A 181 -11.50 10.90 1.67
N ILE A 182 -10.26 10.45 1.89
CA ILE A 182 -9.06 11.10 1.33
C ILE A 182 -9.09 11.03 -0.20
N ILE A 183 -9.47 9.90 -0.79
CA ILE A 183 -9.60 9.77 -2.25
C ILE A 183 -10.68 10.71 -2.77
N LYS A 184 -11.87 10.73 -2.15
CA LYS A 184 -12.99 11.61 -2.57
C LYS A 184 -12.71 13.10 -2.41
N SER A 185 -11.85 13.51 -1.48
CA SER A 185 -11.45 14.91 -1.37
C SER A 185 -10.54 15.37 -2.52
N ILE A 186 -10.01 14.44 -3.31
CA ILE A 186 -9.16 14.69 -4.48
C ILE A 186 -9.92 14.43 -5.78
N LYS A 187 -10.69 13.35 -5.84
CA LYS A 187 -11.52 12.94 -6.99
C LYS A 187 -12.96 12.66 -6.49
N PRO A 188 -13.85 13.67 -6.43
CA PRO A 188 -15.18 13.53 -5.85
C PRO A 188 -16.07 12.46 -6.51
N ASP A 189 -15.89 12.26 -7.81
CA ASP A 189 -16.57 11.29 -8.67
C ASP A 189 -15.87 9.91 -8.71
N ALA A 190 -14.88 9.67 -7.84
CA ALA A 190 -14.14 8.42 -7.81
C ALA A 190 -15.05 7.20 -7.62
N ASN A 191 -14.88 6.19 -8.47
CA ASN A 191 -15.48 4.87 -8.30
C ASN A 191 -14.71 4.08 -7.22
N ILE A 192 -15.23 4.09 -5.99
CA ILE A 192 -14.58 3.47 -4.83
C ILE A 192 -15.43 2.31 -4.33
N THR A 193 -14.82 1.13 -4.25
CA THR A 193 -15.38 -0.04 -3.55
C THR A 193 -14.65 -0.26 -2.22
N MET A 194 -15.41 -0.52 -1.17
CA MET A 194 -14.84 -0.87 0.13
C MET A 194 -14.46 -2.35 0.15
N VAL A 195 -13.17 -2.64 0.34
CA VAL A 195 -12.65 -4.02 0.41
C VAL A 195 -11.75 -4.13 1.64
N TYR A 196 -12.26 -4.77 2.69
CA TYR A 196 -11.51 -4.96 3.93
C TYR A 196 -10.44 -6.05 3.76
N ASN A 197 -9.36 -5.93 4.54
CA ASN A 197 -8.32 -6.96 4.55
C ASN A 197 -8.89 -8.31 5.02
N PRO A 198 -8.53 -9.42 4.36
CA PRO A 198 -8.99 -10.73 4.78
C PRO A 198 -8.44 -11.10 6.16
N LEU A 199 -9.29 -11.72 6.98
CA LEU A 199 -8.88 -12.37 8.22
C LEU A 199 -8.92 -13.89 8.01
N PRO A 200 -7.94 -14.64 8.53
CA PRO A 200 -8.06 -16.09 8.56
C PRO A 200 -9.29 -16.48 9.37
N LYS A 201 -9.91 -17.61 9.02
CA LYS A 201 -11.00 -18.17 9.81
C LYS A 201 -10.48 -18.43 11.23
N TYR A 202 -11.19 -17.91 12.22
CA TYR A 202 -10.83 -18.13 13.63
C TYR A 202 -11.45 -19.45 14.09
N GLU A 203 -10.60 -20.42 14.41
CA GLU A 203 -11.00 -21.74 14.90
C GLU A 203 -10.70 -21.94 16.40
N GLY A 204 -10.24 -20.88 17.07
CA GLY A 204 -9.91 -20.92 18.50
C GLY A 204 -11.11 -20.73 19.42
N ARG A 205 -10.88 -20.95 20.72
CA ARG A 205 -11.86 -20.63 21.77
C ARG A 205 -11.92 -19.12 21.99
N LEU A 206 -13.12 -18.55 21.91
CA LEU A 206 -13.34 -17.14 22.28
C LEU A 206 -12.87 -16.90 23.72
N VAL A 207 -12.23 -15.75 23.94
CA VAL A 207 -11.77 -15.37 25.28
C VAL A 207 -13.00 -15.11 26.16
N ASP A 208 -13.16 -15.92 27.20
CA ASP A 208 -14.25 -15.75 28.15
C ASP A 208 -14.13 -14.41 28.88
N ARG A 209 -15.27 -13.77 29.15
CA ARG A 209 -15.29 -12.59 30.00
C ARG A 209 -14.85 -12.97 31.42
N PRO A 210 -14.05 -12.13 32.11
CA PRO A 210 -13.64 -12.39 33.49
C PRO A 210 -14.85 -12.58 34.41
N LYS A 211 -14.91 -13.72 35.12
CA LYS A 211 -16.05 -14.06 36.00
C LYS A 211 -16.18 -13.16 37.23
N ASN A 212 -15.08 -12.55 37.68
CA ASN A 212 -15.00 -11.81 38.95
C ASN A 212 -15.06 -10.28 38.77
N GLY A 213 -15.71 -9.78 37.70
CA GLY A 213 -15.98 -8.35 37.51
C GLY A 213 -14.78 -7.45 37.20
N GLY A 214 -13.56 -7.97 37.16
CA GLY A 214 -12.36 -7.22 36.75
C GLY A 214 -12.27 -7.09 35.23
N ALA A 215 -12.28 -5.87 34.70
CA ALA A 215 -12.01 -5.63 33.29
C ALA A 215 -10.52 -5.86 32.97
N VAL A 216 -10.22 -6.71 31.99
CA VAL A 216 -8.86 -6.89 31.47
C VAL A 216 -8.71 -6.11 30.18
N PHE A 217 -7.78 -5.15 30.16
CA PHE A 217 -7.41 -4.40 28.95
C PHE A 217 -6.14 -5.01 28.37
N LEU A 218 -6.24 -5.59 27.17
CA LEU A 218 -5.10 -6.17 26.45
C LEU A 218 -4.76 -5.31 25.23
N TYR A 219 -3.50 -4.90 25.11
CA TYR A 219 -2.98 -4.23 23.92
C TYR A 219 -2.12 -5.19 23.11
N VAL A 220 -2.48 -5.40 21.85
CA VAL A 220 -1.67 -6.16 20.88
C VAL A 220 -1.38 -5.25 19.68
N GLY A 221 -0.14 -4.81 19.56
CA GLY A 221 0.28 -3.94 18.46
C GLY A 221 1.71 -3.45 18.62
N ARG A 222 2.20 -2.72 17.62
CA ARG A 222 3.51 -2.06 17.68
C ARG A 222 3.43 -0.87 18.63
N LEU A 223 4.42 -0.72 19.50
CA LEU A 223 4.59 0.46 20.34
C LEU A 223 5.03 1.67 19.49
N GLU A 224 4.09 2.26 18.75
CA GLU A 224 4.33 3.34 17.81
C GLU A 224 3.32 4.47 17.98
N ASP A 225 3.73 5.59 18.57
CA ASP A 225 2.81 6.66 18.92
C ASP A 225 2.19 7.37 17.71
N ARG A 226 2.97 7.48 16.62
CA ARG A 226 2.54 8.16 15.39
C ARG A 226 1.29 7.55 14.75
N GLN A 227 1.15 6.23 14.83
CA GLN A 227 0.04 5.50 14.19
C GLN A 227 -0.91 4.85 15.19
N LYS A 228 -0.42 4.52 16.40
CA LYS A 228 -1.18 3.78 17.40
C LYS A 228 -1.53 4.60 18.64
N ASN A 229 -1.02 5.83 18.76
CA ASN A 229 -1.34 6.78 19.83
C ASN A 229 -1.24 6.16 21.24
N ILE A 230 -0.12 5.46 21.47
CA ILE A 230 0.16 4.71 22.70
C ILE A 230 0.19 5.64 23.91
N THR A 231 0.71 6.85 23.75
CA THR A 231 0.74 7.88 24.80
C THR A 231 -0.66 8.18 25.31
N PHE A 232 -1.66 8.29 24.42
CA PHE A 232 -3.05 8.51 24.81
C PHE A 232 -3.58 7.32 25.63
N MET A 233 -3.35 6.10 25.16
CA MET A 233 -3.73 4.89 25.89
C MET A 233 -3.09 4.82 27.28
N LEU A 234 -1.78 5.02 27.39
CA LEU A 234 -1.05 5.00 28.66
C LEU A 234 -1.52 6.10 29.63
N LYS A 235 -1.75 7.31 29.14
CA LYS A 235 -2.35 8.40 29.93
C LYS A 235 -3.76 8.07 30.41
N GLY A 236 -4.54 7.35 29.60
CA GLY A 236 -5.86 6.84 29.99
C GLY A 236 -5.76 5.78 31.08
N LEU A 237 -4.87 4.80 30.91
CA LEU A 237 -4.62 3.73 31.88
C LEU A 237 -4.13 4.27 33.23
N ALA A 238 -3.25 5.27 33.21
CA ALA A 238 -2.76 5.92 34.44
C ALA A 238 -3.88 6.61 35.26
N LYS A 239 -5.02 6.94 34.63
CA LYS A 239 -6.19 7.52 35.30
C LYS A 239 -7.15 6.47 35.85
N LEU A 240 -6.98 5.19 35.51
CA LEU A 240 -7.77 4.12 36.11
C LEU A 240 -7.38 4.01 37.58
N LYS A 241 -8.19 4.60 38.46
CA LYS A 241 -8.01 4.46 39.91
C LYS A 241 -8.02 2.97 40.24
N LYS A 242 -7.04 2.50 41.03
CA LYS A 242 -7.23 1.28 41.81
C LYS A 242 -8.46 1.51 42.69
N LYS A 243 -9.56 0.80 42.45
CA LYS A 243 -10.46 0.46 43.56
C LYS A 243 -9.63 -0.44 44.47
N VAL A 244 -8.90 0.17 45.40
CA VAL A 244 -8.42 -0.53 46.59
C VAL A 244 -9.70 -0.95 47.31
N GLY A 245 -9.86 -2.26 47.53
CA GLY A 245 -11.05 -2.80 48.17
C GLY A 245 -11.35 -2.06 49.47
N SER A 246 -12.54 -1.46 49.52
CA SER A 246 -13.28 -1.18 50.75
C SER A 246 -14.06 -2.44 51.12
#